data_AF-A0A1U7MP21-F1
#
_entry.id   AF-A0A1U7MP21-F1
#
_cell.length_a   1.000
_cell.length_b   1.000
_cell.length_c   1.000
_cell.angle_alpha   90.00
_cell.angle_beta   90.00
_cell.angle_gamma   90.00
#
_symmetry.space_group_name_H-M   'P 1'
#
loop_
_entity.id
_entity.type
_entity.pdbx_description
1 polymer ?
#
loop_
_entity_poly.entity_id
_entity_poly.type
_entity_poly.pdbx_seq_one_letter_code
_entity_poly.pdbx_strand_id
1 'polypeptide(L)'
;MLALMAAAAGAAWWAARVTLTSAVPEDTGAQGAVQVAWAEASQGSVGRSLPLSTTLRQPALPVAQNTLSGVVTSIAPGEVDEGDVVYVVGDTAVRVVQGESPFWRELANNTKGEDVAALQQLLIAEGYLAGEADGDFGPGTEKAVKAGRRPRVGSRPGSCRWGSWLRCRRCRRWCSWVSR
;
A
#
# COMPACT_ATOMS: atom_id res chain seq x y z
N MET A 1 0.47 5.56 106.76
CA MET A 1 -0.63 5.34 105.79
C MET A 1 -1.00 6.62 105.03
N LEU A 2 -1.19 7.76 105.70
CA LEU A 2 -1.49 9.06 105.07
C LEU A 2 -0.43 9.59 104.08
N ALA A 3 0.87 9.43 104.37
CA ALA A 3 1.95 9.89 103.49
C ALA A 3 2.03 9.11 102.16
N LEU A 4 1.72 7.81 102.17
CA LEU A 4 1.69 6.98 100.95
C LEU A 4 0.53 7.37 100.02
N MET A 5 -0.63 7.73 100.59
CA MET A 5 -1.78 8.19 99.82
C MET A 5 -1.50 9.54 99.14
N ALA A 6 -0.81 10.46 99.81
CA ALA A 6 -0.42 11.75 99.24
C ALA A 6 0.58 11.60 98.07
N ALA A 7 1.56 10.70 98.20
CA ALA A 7 2.52 10.42 97.13
C ALA A 7 1.85 9.79 95.91
N ALA A 8 0.92 8.85 96.12
CA ALA A 8 0.16 8.23 95.04
C ALA A 8 -0.74 9.25 94.30
N ALA A 9 -1.40 10.15 95.03
CA ALA A 9 -2.19 11.23 94.44
C ALA A 9 -1.32 12.21 93.63
N GLY A 10 -0.14 12.56 94.13
CA GLY A 10 0.82 13.39 93.42
C GLY A 10 1.31 12.75 92.12
N ALA A 11 1.64 11.45 92.16
CA ALA A 11 2.06 10.70 90.98
C ALA A 11 0.93 10.55 89.94
N ALA A 12 -0.30 10.29 90.40
CA ALA A 12 -1.47 10.21 89.52
C ALA A 12 -1.79 11.55 88.86
N TRP A 13 -1.71 12.67 89.60
CA TRP A 13 -1.88 14.01 89.03
C TRP A 13 -0.78 14.32 88.03
N TRP A 14 0.48 14.06 88.36
CA TRP A 14 1.59 14.29 87.43
C TRP A 14 1.42 13.47 86.14
N ALA A 15 1.10 12.18 86.26
CA ALA A 15 0.83 11.32 85.11
C ALA A 15 -0.38 11.79 84.27
N ALA A 16 -1.45 12.25 84.92
CA ALA A 16 -2.61 12.83 84.24
C ALA A 16 -2.25 14.12 83.48
N ARG A 17 -1.43 15.00 84.07
CA ARG A 17 -0.94 16.22 83.39
C ARG A 17 -0.06 15.92 82.18
N VAL A 18 0.75 14.87 82.23
CA VAL A 18 1.65 14.48 81.14
C VAL A 18 0.89 13.80 79.99
N THR A 19 -0.15 13.00 80.30
CA THR A 19 -0.92 12.27 79.28
C THR A 19 -2.08 13.07 78.67
N LEU A 20 -2.69 13.99 79.43
CA LEU A 20 -3.81 14.80 78.95
C LEU A 20 -3.39 16.09 78.24
N THR A 21 -2.08 16.33 78.04
CA THR A 21 -1.61 17.50 77.27
C THR A 21 -1.66 17.30 75.75
N SER A 22 -2.37 16.28 75.26
CA SER A 22 -2.74 16.14 73.86
C SER A 22 -3.71 17.25 73.46
N ALA A 23 -3.19 18.47 73.32
CA ALA A 23 -3.83 19.47 72.51
C ALA A 23 -3.76 18.95 71.07
N VAL A 24 -4.90 18.56 70.52
CA VAL A 24 -5.08 18.60 69.06
C VAL A 24 -4.68 20.01 68.67
N PRO A 25 -3.74 20.21 67.72
CA PRO A 25 -3.44 21.55 67.25
C PRO A 25 -4.74 22.16 66.77
N GLU A 26 -5.30 23.11 67.53
CA GLU A 26 -6.21 24.08 66.93
C GLU A 26 -5.39 24.75 65.84
N ASP A 27 -5.84 24.59 64.60
CA ASP A 27 -5.23 25.13 63.39
C ASP A 27 -5.25 26.65 63.52
N THR A 28 -4.27 27.17 64.27
CA THR A 28 -4.15 28.57 64.64
C THR A 28 -3.55 29.27 63.45
N GLY A 29 -4.34 29.39 62.37
CA GLY A 29 -4.12 30.28 61.24
C GLY A 29 -2.65 30.51 60.89
N ALA A 30 -1.84 29.46 60.89
CA ALA A 30 -0.48 29.55 60.43
C ALA A 30 -0.64 29.68 58.94
N GLN A 31 -0.45 30.90 58.45
CA GLN A 31 -0.17 31.19 57.05
C GLN A 31 1.17 30.52 56.69
N GLY A 32 1.24 29.19 56.80
CA GLY A 32 2.11 28.40 55.97
C GLY A 32 1.60 28.66 54.57
N ALA A 33 2.30 29.54 53.86
CA ALA A 33 2.06 29.75 52.44
C ALA A 33 1.98 28.37 51.81
N VAL A 34 0.77 27.93 51.46
CA VAL A 34 0.60 26.78 50.59
C VAL A 34 1.36 27.20 49.34
N GLN A 35 2.57 26.70 49.18
CA GLN A 35 3.32 26.91 47.95
C GLN A 35 2.57 26.11 46.90
N VAL A 36 1.54 26.74 46.32
CA VAL A 36 0.82 26.22 45.17
C VAL A 36 1.81 26.21 44.02
N ALA A 37 2.44 25.05 43.83
CA ALA A 37 3.27 24.77 42.68
C ALA A 37 2.35 24.61 41.47
N TRP A 38 2.07 25.72 40.79
CA TRP A 38 1.35 25.70 39.53
C TRP A 38 2.28 25.17 38.43
N ALA A 39 1.84 24.12 37.74
CA ALA A 39 2.48 23.63 36.53
C ALA A 39 1.53 23.85 35.35
N GLU A 40 2.07 24.23 34.20
CA GLU A 40 1.29 24.44 33.00
C GLU A 40 0.85 23.08 32.42
N ALA A 41 -0.47 22.87 32.31
CA ALA A 41 -1.02 21.65 31.75
C ALA A 41 -0.99 21.69 30.22
N SER A 42 -0.08 20.94 29.60
CA SER A 42 -0.04 20.80 28.14
C SER A 42 -0.95 19.68 27.66
N GLN A 43 -1.88 19.99 26.75
CA GLN A 43 -2.68 18.97 26.06
C GLN A 43 -1.83 18.32 24.95
N GLY A 44 -1.63 17.01 25.03
CA GLY A 44 -0.97 16.23 23.98
C GLY A 44 -1.84 15.03 23.59
N SER A 45 -1.95 14.75 22.30
CA SER A 45 -2.63 13.55 21.82
C SER A 45 -1.67 12.36 21.85
N VAL A 46 -1.98 11.33 22.65
CA VAL A 46 -1.24 10.06 22.63
C VAL A 46 -1.85 9.19 21.52
N GLY A 47 -1.11 9.05 20.42
CA GLY A 47 -1.52 8.19 19.30
C GLY A 47 -1.32 6.71 19.64
N ARG A 48 -2.35 5.89 19.39
CA ARG A 48 -2.26 4.43 19.47
C ARG A 48 -2.35 3.86 18.06
N SER A 49 -1.29 3.23 17.58
CA SER A 49 -1.31 2.49 16.31
C SER A 49 -1.80 1.06 16.55
N LEU A 50 -2.86 0.63 15.87
CA LEU A 50 -3.22 -0.78 15.77
C LEU A 50 -2.68 -1.34 14.44
N PRO A 51 -1.69 -2.25 14.46
CA PRO A 51 -1.26 -2.93 13.25
C PRO A 51 -2.34 -3.94 12.84
N LEU A 52 -3.10 -3.63 11.79
CA LEU A 52 -4.01 -4.57 11.15
C LEU A 52 -3.28 -5.20 9.96
N SER A 53 -3.08 -6.52 9.98
CA SER A 53 -2.60 -7.24 8.81
C SER A 53 -3.76 -7.49 7.84
N THR A 54 -3.60 -7.06 6.59
CA THR A 54 -4.48 -7.44 5.49
C THR A 54 -3.69 -8.34 4.54
N THR A 55 -4.27 -9.47 4.16
CA THR A 55 -3.65 -10.39 3.19
C THR A 55 -4.41 -10.26 1.88
N LEU A 56 -3.76 -9.68 0.86
CA LEU A 56 -4.27 -9.71 -0.51
C LEU A 56 -3.85 -11.04 -1.14
N ARG A 57 -4.81 -11.88 -1.49
CA ARG A 57 -4.57 -13.16 -2.18
C ARG A 57 -5.08 -13.03 -3.60
N GLN A 58 -4.19 -12.73 -4.54
CA GLN A 58 -4.52 -12.74 -5.96
C GLN A 58 -4.24 -14.14 -6.52
N PRO A 59 -5.26 -14.92 -6.91
CA PRO A 59 -5.03 -16.18 -7.58
C PRO A 59 -4.38 -15.93 -8.94
N ALA A 60 -3.23 -16.55 -9.19
CA ALA A 60 -2.61 -16.54 -10.51
C ALA A 60 -3.39 -17.52 -11.41
N LEU A 61 -4.19 -16.99 -12.32
CA LEU A 61 -4.81 -17.79 -13.37
C LEU A 61 -3.85 -17.88 -14.55
N PRO A 62 -3.58 -19.08 -15.11
CA PRO A 62 -2.78 -19.20 -16.31
C PRO A 62 -3.54 -18.61 -17.49
N VAL A 63 -3.04 -17.48 -18.02
CA VAL A 63 -3.67 -16.77 -19.15
C VAL A 63 -3.10 -17.19 -20.52
N ALA A 64 -1.90 -17.78 -20.54
CA ALA A 64 -1.23 -18.21 -21.78
C ALA A 64 -0.24 -19.35 -21.51
N GLN A 65 0.07 -20.12 -22.55
CA GLN A 65 1.14 -21.11 -22.57
C GLN A 65 2.08 -20.82 -23.74
N ASN A 66 3.37 -21.01 -23.53
CA ASN A 66 4.34 -20.85 -24.61
C ASN A 66 4.25 -22.05 -25.56
N THR A 67 3.91 -21.80 -26.82
CA THR A 67 3.87 -22.80 -27.89
C THR A 67 5.14 -22.82 -28.75
N LEU A 68 6.04 -21.84 -28.58
CA LEU A 68 7.31 -21.76 -29.30
C LEU A 68 8.30 -22.78 -28.72
N SER A 69 8.98 -23.49 -29.62
CA SER A 69 10.10 -24.37 -29.27
C SER A 69 11.39 -23.56 -29.11
N GLY A 70 12.12 -23.80 -28.02
CA GLY A 70 13.42 -23.16 -27.78
C GLY A 70 13.66 -22.85 -26.30
N VAL A 71 14.73 -22.08 -26.06
CA VAL A 71 15.11 -21.61 -24.72
C VAL A 71 14.59 -20.18 -24.53
N VAL A 72 13.92 -19.94 -23.40
CA VAL A 72 13.51 -18.59 -22.99
C VAL A 72 14.78 -17.82 -22.57
N THR A 73 15.14 -16.79 -23.34
CA THR A 73 16.36 -16.00 -23.14
C THR A 73 16.12 -14.77 -22.26
N SER A 74 14.88 -14.30 -22.19
CA SER A 74 14.49 -13.16 -21.34
C SER A 74 13.02 -13.23 -20.95
N ILE A 75 12.69 -12.72 -19.76
CA ILE A 75 11.33 -12.55 -19.25
C ILE A 75 11.23 -11.15 -18.65
N ALA A 76 10.16 -10.42 -18.94
CA ALA A 76 9.84 -9.14 -18.31
C ALA A 76 9.04 -9.39 -17.02
N PRO A 77 9.59 -9.15 -15.82
CA PRO A 77 8.84 -9.28 -14.58
C PRO A 77 7.93 -8.07 -14.36
N GLY A 78 6.72 -8.31 -13.84
CA GLY A 78 5.79 -7.26 -13.43
C GLY A 78 4.51 -7.22 -14.26
N GLU A 79 3.83 -6.08 -14.20
CA GLU A 79 2.68 -5.76 -15.03
C GLU A 79 3.16 -5.40 -16.44
N VAL A 80 2.45 -5.91 -17.44
CA VAL A 80 2.82 -5.75 -18.85
C VAL A 80 1.64 -5.13 -19.58
N ASP A 81 1.87 -4.05 -20.30
CA ASP A 81 0.86 -3.36 -21.09
C ASP A 81 0.69 -3.98 -22.48
N GLU A 82 -0.37 -3.59 -23.19
CA GLU A 82 -0.57 -4.00 -24.57
C GLU A 82 0.59 -3.58 -25.48
N GLY A 83 1.10 -4.51 -26.30
CA GLY A 83 2.24 -4.30 -27.21
C GLY A 83 3.62 -4.52 -26.58
N ASP A 84 3.72 -4.64 -25.26
CA ASP A 84 4.97 -4.92 -24.56
C ASP A 84 5.42 -6.37 -24.74
N VAL A 85 6.73 -6.59 -24.66
CA VAL A 85 7.34 -7.92 -24.78
C VAL A 85 7.29 -8.61 -23.42
N VAL A 86 6.57 -9.74 -23.34
CA VAL A 86 6.47 -10.55 -22.11
C VAL A 86 7.72 -11.39 -21.92
N TYR A 87 8.15 -12.06 -22.99
CA TYR A 87 9.30 -12.95 -22.99
C TYR A 87 9.92 -13.08 -24.37
N VAL A 88 11.16 -13.57 -24.41
CA VAL A 88 11.90 -13.82 -25.64
C VAL A 88 12.31 -15.28 -25.68
N VAL A 89 12.07 -15.95 -26.81
CA VAL A 89 12.50 -17.33 -27.07
C VAL A 89 13.54 -17.31 -28.18
N GLY A 90 14.79 -17.64 -27.85
CA GLY A 90 15.92 -17.41 -28.75
C GLY A 90 16.04 -15.92 -29.09
N ASP A 91 15.72 -15.56 -30.34
CA ASP A 91 15.68 -14.18 -30.87
C ASP A 91 14.25 -13.69 -31.19
N THR A 92 13.22 -14.49 -30.86
CA THR A 92 11.82 -14.16 -31.13
C THR A 92 11.17 -13.51 -29.91
N ALA A 93 10.83 -12.23 -30.03
CA ALA A 93 10.11 -11.50 -28.99
C ALA A 93 8.60 -11.80 -29.04
N VAL A 94 8.04 -12.25 -27.91
CA VAL A 94 6.60 -12.50 -27.75
C VAL A 94 5.96 -11.32 -27.04
N ARG A 95 4.94 -10.74 -27.68
CA ARG A 95 4.26 -9.51 -27.23
C ARG A 95 2.86 -9.79 -26.71
N VAL A 96 2.38 -8.94 -25.81
CA VAL A 96 0.98 -8.93 -25.38
C VAL A 96 0.12 -8.29 -26.45
N VAL A 97 -0.99 -8.95 -26.79
CA VAL A 97 -2.07 -8.36 -27.58
C VAL A 97 -3.36 -8.57 -26.80
N GLN A 98 -4.15 -7.51 -26.60
CA GLN A 98 -5.43 -7.63 -25.91
C GLN A 98 -6.53 -7.94 -26.93
N GLY A 99 -7.40 -8.89 -26.60
CA GLY A 99 -8.53 -9.29 -27.44
C GLY A 99 -9.48 -10.23 -26.71
N GLU A 100 -10.74 -10.28 -27.14
CA GLU A 100 -11.74 -11.20 -26.58
C GLU A 100 -11.43 -12.66 -26.94
N SER A 101 -10.86 -12.88 -28.13
CA SER A 101 -10.50 -14.19 -28.65
C SER A 101 -8.99 -14.44 -28.55
N PRO A 102 -8.54 -15.54 -27.91
CA PRO A 102 -7.12 -15.90 -27.88
C PRO A 102 -6.62 -16.36 -29.26
N PHE A 103 -5.32 -16.19 -29.52
CA PHE A 103 -4.67 -16.69 -30.73
C PHE A 103 -4.40 -18.20 -30.65
N TRP A 104 -5.42 -19.01 -30.92
CA TRP A 104 -5.31 -20.49 -30.89
C TRP A 104 -4.78 -21.08 -32.20
N ARG A 105 -4.63 -20.27 -33.25
CA ARG A 105 -4.13 -20.65 -34.57
C ARG A 105 -3.03 -19.72 -35.04
N GLU A 106 -2.26 -20.20 -36.02
CA GLU A 106 -1.33 -19.34 -36.75
C GLU A 106 -2.10 -18.36 -37.63
N LEU A 107 -1.71 -17.08 -37.57
CA LEU A 107 -2.27 -16.02 -38.40
C LEU A 107 -1.41 -15.87 -39.66
N ALA A 108 -2.01 -16.12 -40.81
CA ALA A 108 -1.35 -16.04 -42.11
C ALA A 108 -2.24 -15.38 -43.15
N ASN A 109 -1.72 -15.17 -44.35
CA ASN A 109 -2.50 -14.62 -45.46
C ASN A 109 -3.77 -15.45 -45.70
N ASN A 110 -4.90 -14.74 -45.88
CA ASN A 110 -6.26 -15.29 -45.99
C ASN A 110 -6.88 -15.81 -44.68
N THR A 111 -6.25 -15.61 -43.52
CA THR A 111 -6.93 -15.83 -42.23
C THR A 111 -7.91 -14.69 -41.95
N LYS A 112 -9.09 -15.03 -41.43
CA LYS A 112 -10.14 -14.07 -41.06
C LYS A 112 -10.69 -14.36 -39.68
N GLY A 113 -10.95 -13.32 -38.89
CA GLY A 113 -11.56 -13.47 -37.58
C GLY A 113 -11.28 -12.31 -36.63
N GLU A 114 -11.87 -12.43 -35.44
CA GLU A 114 -11.69 -11.47 -34.35
C GLU A 114 -10.25 -11.44 -33.81
N ASP A 115 -9.56 -12.58 -33.87
CA ASP A 115 -8.13 -12.68 -33.56
C ASP A 115 -7.31 -11.77 -34.49
N VAL A 116 -7.61 -11.78 -35.80
CA VAL A 116 -6.96 -10.88 -36.76
C VAL A 116 -7.30 -9.41 -36.46
N ALA A 117 -8.54 -9.11 -36.09
CA ALA A 117 -8.95 -7.75 -35.75
C ALA A 117 -8.19 -7.22 -34.53
N ALA A 118 -8.01 -8.04 -33.47
CA ALA A 118 -7.22 -7.69 -32.30
C ALA A 118 -5.76 -7.38 -32.67
N LEU A 119 -5.14 -8.22 -33.51
CA LEU A 119 -3.78 -7.96 -34.01
C LEU A 119 -3.70 -6.66 -34.82
N GLN A 120 -4.67 -6.40 -35.69
CA GLN A 120 -4.72 -5.17 -36.48
C GLN A 120 -4.89 -3.93 -35.60
N GLN A 121 -5.73 -3.98 -34.56
CA GLN A 121 -5.90 -2.88 -33.61
C GLN A 121 -4.58 -2.53 -32.93
N LEU A 122 -3.82 -3.53 -32.47
CA LEU A 122 -2.48 -3.31 -31.93
C LEU A 122 -1.56 -2.66 -32.98
N LEU A 123 -1.53 -3.17 -34.21
CA LEU A 123 -0.68 -2.63 -35.27
C LEU A 123 -1.07 -1.19 -35.66
N ILE A 124 -2.34 -0.83 -35.56
CA ILE A 124 -2.85 0.53 -35.77
C ILE A 124 -2.42 1.43 -34.60
N ALA A 125 -2.58 0.97 -33.36
CA ALA A 125 -2.15 1.71 -32.17
C ALA A 125 -0.64 1.99 -32.17
N GLU A 126 0.15 1.05 -32.71
CA GLU A 126 1.59 1.19 -32.89
C GLU A 126 1.99 1.99 -34.14
N GLY A 127 1.06 2.29 -35.04
CA GLY A 127 1.29 3.05 -36.26
C GLY A 127 1.92 2.26 -37.42
N TYR A 128 1.91 0.93 -37.38
CA TYR A 128 2.38 0.06 -38.47
C TYR A 128 1.33 -0.20 -39.55
N LEU A 129 0.05 -0.10 -39.19
CA LEU A 129 -1.07 -0.27 -40.09
C LEU A 129 -1.89 1.02 -40.13
N ALA A 130 -2.27 1.46 -41.33
CA ALA A 130 -3.18 2.59 -41.52
C ALA A 130 -4.53 2.06 -42.00
N GLY A 131 -5.61 2.47 -41.33
CA GLY A 131 -6.97 2.02 -41.63
C GLY A 131 -7.72 1.53 -40.39
N GLU A 132 -8.78 0.78 -40.62
CA GLU A 132 -9.58 0.12 -39.59
C GLU A 132 -9.22 -1.37 -39.50
N ALA A 133 -9.46 -1.98 -38.34
CA ALA A 133 -9.31 -3.41 -38.15
C ALA A 133 -10.55 -4.12 -38.74
N ASP A 134 -10.39 -4.67 -39.94
CA ASP A 134 -11.44 -5.37 -40.69
C ASP A 134 -11.53 -6.87 -40.35
N GLY A 135 -10.54 -7.40 -39.62
CA GLY A 135 -10.46 -8.81 -39.28
C GLY A 135 -9.99 -9.70 -40.44
N ASP A 136 -9.49 -9.11 -41.53
CA ASP A 136 -9.01 -9.81 -42.72
C ASP A 136 -7.47 -9.71 -42.83
N PHE A 137 -6.80 -10.86 -42.82
CA PHE A 137 -5.35 -10.90 -42.94
C PHE A 137 -4.92 -10.79 -44.41
N GLY A 138 -4.81 -9.54 -44.88
CA GLY A 138 -4.33 -9.19 -46.21
C GLY A 138 -2.84 -8.81 -46.29
N PRO A 139 -2.36 -8.46 -47.50
CA PRO A 139 -0.95 -8.09 -47.73
C PRO A 139 -0.48 -6.84 -46.96
N GLY A 140 -1.40 -5.93 -46.62
CA GLY A 140 -1.12 -4.76 -45.79
C GLY A 140 -0.79 -5.16 -44.36
N THR A 141 -1.61 -6.03 -43.77
CA THR A 141 -1.41 -6.60 -42.43
C THR A 141 -0.10 -7.39 -42.38
N GLU A 142 0.21 -8.20 -43.39
CA GLU A 142 1.47 -8.96 -43.44
C GLU A 142 2.71 -8.04 -43.36
N LYS A 143 2.71 -6.93 -44.13
CA LYS A 143 3.79 -5.95 -44.09
C LYS A 143 3.90 -5.28 -42.71
N ALA A 144 2.77 -4.93 -42.11
CA ALA A 144 2.72 -4.33 -40.77
C ALA A 144 3.26 -5.30 -39.70
N VAL A 145 2.87 -6.58 -39.73
CA VAL A 145 3.39 -7.62 -38.83
C VAL A 145 4.90 -7.77 -38.98
N LYS A 146 5.41 -7.78 -40.21
CA LYS A 146 6.84 -7.89 -40.47
C LYS A 146 7.62 -6.68 -39.94
N ALA A 147 7.03 -5.49 -39.98
CA ALA A 147 7.61 -4.29 -39.38
C ALA A 147 7.61 -4.35 -37.84
N GLY A 148 6.49 -4.78 -37.24
CA GLY A 148 6.31 -4.88 -35.79
C GLY A 148 7.08 -6.01 -35.10
N ARG A 149 7.52 -7.04 -35.85
CA ARG A 149 8.32 -8.16 -35.31
C ARG A 149 9.68 -7.76 -34.74
N ARG A 150 10.19 -6.58 -35.08
CA ARG A 150 11.48 -6.13 -34.56
C ARG A 150 11.38 -5.91 -33.04
N PRO A 151 12.32 -6.43 -32.24
CA PRO A 151 12.36 -6.15 -30.81
C PRO A 151 12.52 -4.64 -30.61
N ARG A 152 11.63 -4.05 -29.81
CA ARG A 152 11.79 -2.66 -29.36
C ARG A 152 12.51 -2.71 -28.02
N VAL A 153 13.62 -1.99 -27.91
CA VAL A 153 14.23 -1.70 -26.61
C VAL A 153 13.57 -0.42 -26.09
N GLY A 154 12.70 -0.55 -25.10
CA GLY A 154 12.11 0.61 -24.43
C GLY A 154 10.63 0.49 -24.15
N SER A 155 10.33 0.02 -22.94
CA SER A 155 9.16 0.45 -22.18
C SER A 155 9.65 0.72 -20.77
N ARG A 156 9.63 2.00 -20.40
CA ARG A 156 10.08 2.54 -19.13
C ARG A 156 9.27 1.84 -18.04
N PRO A 157 9.86 1.08 -17.09
CA PRO A 157 9.10 0.56 -15.98
C PRO A 157 8.60 1.76 -15.17
N GLY A 158 7.34 2.12 -15.39
CA GLY A 158 6.54 2.96 -14.52
C GLY A 158 6.31 2.20 -13.23
N SER A 159 7.40 1.89 -12.52
CA SER A 159 7.33 1.42 -11.16
C SER A 159 6.68 2.55 -10.37
N CYS A 160 5.37 2.44 -10.18
CA CYS A 160 4.71 3.06 -9.06
C CYS A 160 5.31 2.40 -7.81
N ARG A 161 6.47 2.89 -7.40
CA ARG A 161 7.09 2.54 -6.13
C ARG A 161 6.17 3.07 -5.05
N TRP A 162 5.38 2.17 -4.47
CA TRP A 162 4.61 2.45 -3.27
C TRP A 162 5.60 2.74 -2.14
N GLY A 163 5.92 4.02 -1.92
CA GLY A 163 6.86 4.43 -0.90
C GLY A 163 7.29 5.88 -1.03
N SER A 164 6.64 6.71 -0.22
CA SER A 164 6.96 8.11 0.12
C SER A 164 6.54 9.20 -0.88
N TRP A 165 5.70 10.07 -0.32
CA TRP A 165 5.15 11.32 -0.83
C TRP A 165 6.07 12.11 -1.76
N LEU A 166 5.53 12.59 -2.88
CA LEU A 166 5.64 13.98 -3.37
C LEU A 166 4.85 14.16 -4.69
N ARG A 167 3.74 14.90 -4.58
CA ARG A 167 3.21 15.86 -5.56
C ARG A 167 3.42 15.51 -7.05
N CYS A 168 2.52 14.72 -7.64
CA CYS A 168 2.33 14.69 -9.09
C CYS A 168 1.08 15.51 -9.46
N ARG A 169 1.27 16.79 -9.77
CA ARG A 169 0.23 17.61 -10.42
C ARG A 169 0.10 17.08 -11.84
N ARG A 170 -1.02 16.41 -12.15
CA ARG A 170 -1.54 16.00 -13.47
C ARG A 170 -1.64 14.49 -13.71
N CYS A 171 -2.32 13.79 -12.80
CA CYS A 171 -3.16 12.64 -13.16
C CYS A 171 -4.63 13.05 -13.06
N ARG A 172 -5.17 13.75 -14.06
CA ARG A 172 -6.62 13.92 -14.24
C ARG A 172 -7.03 13.05 -15.41
N ARG A 173 -7.48 11.81 -15.16
CA ARG A 173 -8.51 11.14 -15.98
C ARG A 173 -8.94 9.74 -15.53
N TRP A 174 -8.28 9.12 -14.56
CA TRP A 174 -8.52 7.70 -14.22
C TRP A 174 -8.95 7.46 -12.77
N CYS A 175 -9.81 8.33 -12.21
CA CYS A 175 -10.47 8.09 -10.92
C CYS A 175 -11.91 8.65 -10.94
N SER A 176 -12.78 8.13 -11.82
CA SER A 176 -14.22 8.45 -11.77
C SER A 176 -15.12 7.22 -11.62
N TRP A 177 -14.59 6.08 -11.17
CA TRP A 177 -15.35 4.84 -11.09
C TRP A 177 -15.12 4.07 -9.77
N VAL A 178 -15.37 4.72 -8.62
CA VAL A 178 -15.88 4.07 -7.41
C VAL A 178 -16.64 5.13 -6.61
N SER A 179 -17.93 5.30 -6.90
CA SER A 179 -18.91 5.87 -5.98
C SER A 179 -20.32 5.66 -6.54
N ARG A 180 -20.89 4.50 -6.23
CA ARG A 180 -22.28 4.39 -5.77
C ARG A 180 -22.30 3.45 -4.57
#